data_AF-A0A7C4NP05-F1
#
_entry.id   AF-A0A7C4NP05-F1
#
_cell.length_a   1.000
_cell.length_b   1.000
_cell.length_c   1.000
_cell.angle_alpha   90.00
_cell.angle_beta   90.00
_cell.angle_gamma   90.00
#
_symmetry.space_group_name_H-M   'P 1'
#
loop_
_entity.id
_entity.type
_entity.pdbx_description
1 polymer ?
#
loop_
_entity_poly.entity_id
_entity_poly.type
_entity_poly.pdbx_seq_one_letter_code
_entity_poly.pdbx_strand_id
1 'polypeptide(L)'
;METIALRCTTCGAPLPKPQPGEEWVKCEYCGFLNKLVDATKYVEKLKRELEKWIREILPPTTTISTVADLAARHQIFQNIIKPKITMIKANVRAKYLQYVSNPLSPYPPPKEPGEDSRGYFEEALKIQTIREFAVSEDDAKLVNETIFFSNTTGYIINALKALSKYDIKSALKNVEEALNSIPSESSYELVKLRLNAVKTVISALTQIYDRNTNAAVSLAKTSIDLYNELMNKTSSTILPEANKGIVEIEKIIAEAIYNIADASHRYFTAGKDPLEIMKWIETYMKVYAWLRENYGRPIQDLIEISYNFKKFVYGKTGSPEISIVESSGSIYIPFHIIDCRFSYTKGFIFKKGSESRITLLVSSIIPYVENPVIDVLGLESGVPVKPEKISEYPIINLVNNVVSSAKNSSFPGDSRGFPPFITNVLAEKIADKYIEKANAKYRDKITFASTKSTGIIYIPFITRNQRILNNKLGFDLKLTIDFNNLVKLAL
;
A
#
# COMPACT_ATOMS: atom_id res chain seq x y z
N MET A 1 -10.66 36.93 -22.09
CA MET A 1 -10.28 35.54 -21.74
C MET A 1 -8.91 35.58 -21.11
N GLU A 2 -8.79 35.16 -19.84
CA GLU A 2 -7.49 34.83 -19.24
C GLU A 2 -6.72 33.88 -20.18
N THR A 3 -5.42 34.08 -20.30
CA THR A 3 -4.54 33.16 -21.02
C THR A 3 -4.63 31.77 -20.39
N ILE A 4 -5.29 30.83 -21.08
CA ILE A 4 -5.29 29.42 -20.71
C ILE A 4 -3.82 28.99 -20.59
N ALA A 5 -3.43 28.57 -19.39
CA ALA A 5 -2.08 28.09 -19.12
C ALA A 5 -1.71 26.93 -20.06
N LEU A 6 -0.42 26.74 -20.31
CA LEU A 6 0.08 25.57 -21.01
C LEU A 6 -0.40 24.30 -20.30
N ARG A 7 -0.78 23.24 -21.02
CA ARG A 7 -1.32 22.00 -20.44
C ARG A 7 -0.64 20.75 -20.97
N CYS A 8 -0.58 19.73 -20.11
CA CYS A 8 0.05 18.47 -20.44
C CYS A 8 -0.79 17.74 -21.50
N THR A 9 -0.16 17.33 -22.59
CA THR A 9 -0.81 16.61 -23.69
C THR A 9 -1.26 15.22 -23.30
N THR A 10 -0.80 14.70 -22.15
CA THR A 10 -1.10 13.36 -21.65
C THR A 10 -2.21 13.37 -20.62
N CYS A 11 -2.07 14.14 -19.53
CA CYS A 11 -3.03 14.10 -18.43
C CYS A 11 -3.96 15.33 -18.34
N GLY A 12 -3.78 16.36 -19.18
CA GLY A 12 -4.61 17.57 -19.20
C GLY A 12 -4.36 18.58 -18.07
N ALA A 13 -3.52 18.25 -17.08
CA ALA A 13 -3.15 19.15 -15.99
C ALA A 13 -2.35 20.37 -16.50
N PRO A 14 -2.41 21.52 -15.81
CA PRO A 14 -1.57 22.68 -16.14
C PRO A 14 -0.08 22.32 -16.07
N LEU A 15 0.71 22.84 -17.00
CA LEU A 15 2.17 22.71 -17.00
C LEU A 15 2.81 23.90 -16.28
N PRO A 16 3.96 23.70 -15.63
CA PRO A 16 4.72 24.82 -15.09
C PRO A 16 5.16 25.76 -16.23
N LYS A 17 5.37 27.03 -15.89
CA LYS A 17 5.83 28.02 -16.88
C LYS A 17 7.23 27.61 -17.38
N PRO A 18 7.44 27.45 -18.69
CA PRO A 18 8.75 27.10 -19.21
C PRO A 18 9.75 28.24 -19.01
N GLN A 19 11.02 27.89 -18.80
CA GLN A 19 12.09 28.89 -18.78
C GLN A 19 12.46 29.30 -20.21
N PRO A 20 12.98 30.53 -20.43
CA PRO A 20 13.41 30.96 -21.74
C PRO A 20 14.45 30.01 -22.35
N GLY A 21 14.20 29.52 -23.58
CA GLY A 21 15.11 28.61 -24.30
C GLY A 21 14.88 27.12 -24.05
N GLU A 22 13.98 26.73 -23.15
CA GLU A 22 13.61 25.32 -22.97
C GLU A 22 12.74 24.83 -24.15
N GLU A 23 13.01 23.62 -24.66
CA GLU A 23 12.16 22.98 -25.68
C GLU A 23 11.15 21.98 -25.08
N TRP A 24 11.41 21.54 -23.85
CA TRP A 24 10.68 20.47 -23.17
C TRP A 24 10.35 20.88 -21.73
N VAL A 25 9.18 20.46 -21.25
CA VAL A 25 8.75 20.68 -19.87
C VAL A 25 8.20 19.38 -19.28
N LYS A 26 8.71 18.99 -18.10
CA LYS A 26 8.22 17.80 -17.39
C LYS A 26 6.94 18.15 -16.64
N CYS A 27 5.89 17.35 -16.81
CA CYS A 27 4.65 17.49 -16.07
C CYS A 27 4.86 17.01 -14.62
N GLU A 28 4.59 17.87 -13.65
CA GLU A 28 4.68 17.57 -12.21
C GLU A 28 3.58 16.61 -11.72
N TYR A 29 2.55 16.38 -12.53
CA TYR A 29 1.37 15.61 -12.16
C TYR A 29 1.37 14.17 -12.68
N CYS A 30 1.94 13.92 -13.86
CA CYS A 30 2.01 12.57 -14.44
C CYS A 30 3.43 12.16 -14.86
N GLY A 31 4.43 13.03 -14.64
CA GLY A 31 5.82 12.77 -15.00
C GLY A 31 6.14 12.86 -16.50
N PHE A 32 5.16 13.01 -17.38
CA PHE A 32 5.35 13.04 -18.83
C PHE A 32 6.17 14.25 -19.28
N LEU A 33 7.14 14.04 -20.17
CA LEU A 33 7.95 15.10 -20.77
C LEU A 33 7.24 15.64 -22.01
N ASN A 34 6.80 16.89 -21.98
CA ASN A 34 6.03 17.52 -23.05
C ASN A 34 6.95 18.41 -23.89
N LYS A 35 6.89 18.27 -25.22
CA LYS A 35 7.49 19.25 -26.11
C LYS A 35 6.63 20.52 -26.10
N LEU A 36 7.24 21.69 -25.93
CA LEU A 36 6.47 22.94 -25.83
C LEU A 36 5.56 23.16 -27.04
N VAL A 37 6.07 22.88 -28.24
CA VAL A 37 5.30 23.01 -29.50
C VAL A 37 4.02 22.18 -29.48
N ASP A 38 4.08 20.96 -28.94
CA ASP A 38 2.92 20.06 -28.92
C ASP A 38 1.92 20.46 -27.83
N ALA A 39 2.42 20.89 -26.67
CA ALA A 39 1.58 21.45 -25.61
C ALA A 39 0.88 22.74 -26.06
N THR A 40 1.56 23.63 -26.80
CA THR A 40 0.95 24.83 -27.38
C THR A 40 -0.12 24.47 -28.40
N LYS A 41 0.15 23.54 -29.32
CA LYS A 41 -0.85 23.04 -30.29
C LYS A 41 -2.07 22.46 -29.58
N TYR A 42 -1.86 21.70 -28.51
CA TYR A 42 -2.94 21.14 -27.71
C TYR A 42 -3.80 22.22 -27.07
N VAL A 43 -3.18 23.25 -26.47
CA VAL A 43 -3.93 24.40 -25.91
C VAL A 43 -4.69 25.17 -26.98
N GLU A 44 -4.12 25.37 -28.17
CA GLU A 44 -4.83 26.03 -29.27
C GLU A 44 -6.02 25.20 -29.77
N LYS A 45 -5.89 23.87 -29.82
CA LYS A 45 -7.02 22.98 -30.10
C LYS A 45 -8.10 23.13 -29.02
N LEU A 46 -7.71 23.13 -27.76
CA LEU A 46 -8.62 23.26 -26.63
C LEU A 46 -9.36 24.61 -26.64
N LYS A 47 -8.69 25.71 -26.98
CA LYS A 47 -9.32 27.03 -27.18
C LYS A 47 -10.43 26.96 -28.24
N ARG A 48 -10.15 26.34 -29.39
CA ARG A 48 -11.18 26.19 -30.45
C ARG A 48 -12.35 25.32 -30.01
N GLU A 49 -12.07 24.25 -29.27
CA GLU A 49 -13.13 23.40 -28.70
C GLU A 49 -13.97 24.16 -27.66
N LEU A 50 -13.34 25.00 -26.83
CA LEU A 50 -14.03 25.89 -25.90
C LEU A 50 -14.90 26.92 -26.62
N GLU A 51 -14.36 27.60 -27.64
CA GLU A 51 -15.11 28.56 -28.46
C GLU A 51 -16.32 27.91 -29.13
N LYS A 52 -16.14 26.69 -29.67
CA LYS A 52 -17.22 25.91 -30.26
C LYS A 52 -18.29 25.58 -29.22
N TRP A 53 -17.88 25.10 -28.05
CA TRP A 53 -18.78 24.75 -26.96
C TRP A 53 -19.57 25.97 -26.46
N ILE A 54 -18.93 27.13 -26.35
CA ILE A 54 -19.60 28.39 -26.00
C ILE A 54 -20.66 28.74 -27.06
N ARG A 55 -20.35 28.63 -28.35
CA ARG A 55 -21.31 28.87 -29.44
C ARG A 55 -22.47 27.86 -29.48
N GLU A 56 -22.24 26.62 -29.07
CA GLU A 56 -23.28 25.58 -28.98
C GLU A 56 -24.22 25.78 -27.77
N ILE A 57 -23.75 26.48 -26.74
CA ILE A 57 -24.51 26.75 -25.52
C ILE A 57 -25.20 28.10 -25.57
N LEU A 58 -24.59 29.12 -26.15
CA LEU A 58 -25.14 30.46 -26.19
C LEU A 58 -25.94 30.70 -27.49
N PRO A 59 -27.12 31.35 -27.41
CA PRO A 59 -27.82 31.82 -28.60
C PRO A 59 -26.91 32.69 -29.49
N PRO A 60 -27.05 32.65 -30.84
CA PRO A 60 -26.21 33.42 -31.76
C PRO A 60 -26.22 34.94 -31.51
N THR A 61 -27.26 35.45 -30.82
CA THR A 61 -27.47 36.87 -30.49
C THR A 61 -26.85 37.28 -29.15
N THR A 62 -26.31 36.34 -28.36
CA THR A 62 -25.69 36.64 -27.07
C THR A 62 -24.25 37.11 -27.28
N THR A 63 -24.02 38.43 -27.22
CA THR A 63 -22.65 38.95 -27.09
C THR A 63 -22.09 38.56 -25.72
N ILE A 64 -20.92 37.91 -25.69
CA ILE A 64 -20.09 37.66 -24.49
C ILE A 64 -19.44 38.99 -24.05
N SER A 65 -20.25 40.04 -23.92
CA SER A 65 -19.82 41.28 -23.32
C SER A 65 -20.33 41.29 -21.89
N THR A 66 -19.50 41.78 -20.98
CA THR A 66 -19.86 42.14 -19.59
C THR A 66 -21.01 43.16 -19.51
N VAL A 67 -21.58 43.57 -20.65
CA VAL A 67 -22.64 44.56 -20.84
C VAL A 67 -24.02 43.90 -21.03
N ALA A 68 -24.12 42.56 -21.04
CA ALA A 68 -25.42 41.89 -20.99
C ALA A 68 -26.10 42.14 -19.63
N ASP A 69 -27.35 42.60 -19.67
CA ASP A 69 -28.18 42.83 -18.48
C ASP A 69 -28.16 41.61 -17.55
N LEU A 70 -28.10 41.86 -16.24
CA LEU A 70 -28.05 40.83 -15.19
C LEU A 70 -29.20 39.82 -15.38
N ALA A 71 -30.40 40.33 -15.73
CA ALA A 71 -31.57 39.51 -16.00
C ALA A 71 -31.39 38.58 -17.21
N ALA A 72 -30.80 39.08 -18.29
CA ALA A 72 -30.52 38.29 -19.49
C ALA A 72 -29.51 37.17 -19.21
N ARG A 73 -28.43 37.47 -18.47
CA ARG A 73 -27.44 36.45 -18.04
C ARG A 73 -28.06 35.39 -17.15
N HIS A 74 -28.88 35.80 -16.18
CA HIS A 74 -29.60 34.86 -15.33
C HIS A 74 -30.55 33.96 -16.13
N GLN A 75 -31.31 34.53 -17.06
CA GLN A 75 -32.27 33.79 -17.89
C GLN A 75 -31.57 32.78 -18.81
N ILE A 76 -30.45 33.18 -19.44
CA ILE A 76 -29.60 32.27 -20.22
C ILE A 76 -29.08 31.15 -19.33
N PHE A 77 -28.64 31.47 -18.11
CA PHE A 77 -28.15 30.48 -17.19
C PHE A 77 -29.24 29.47 -16.82
N GLN A 78 -30.40 29.94 -16.33
CA GLN A 78 -31.49 29.06 -15.88
C GLN A 78 -32.01 28.14 -16.99
N ASN A 79 -32.23 28.69 -18.20
CA ASN A 79 -32.94 27.96 -19.26
C ASN A 79 -32.03 27.10 -20.13
N ILE A 80 -30.76 27.47 -20.28
CA ILE A 80 -29.86 26.82 -21.25
C ILE A 80 -28.67 26.16 -20.58
N ILE A 81 -28.00 26.87 -19.68
CA ILE A 81 -26.74 26.40 -19.08
C ILE A 81 -27.02 25.41 -17.95
N LYS A 82 -27.85 25.79 -16.97
CA LYS A 82 -28.13 25.04 -15.76
C LYS A 82 -28.55 23.58 -16.00
N PRO A 83 -29.44 23.24 -16.97
CA PRO A 83 -29.78 21.85 -17.25
C PRO A 83 -28.55 21.01 -17.67
N LYS A 84 -27.67 21.56 -18.51
CA LYS A 84 -26.43 20.90 -18.97
C LYS A 84 -25.45 20.71 -17.81
N ILE A 85 -25.21 21.76 -17.03
CA ILE A 85 -24.29 21.73 -15.88
C ILE A 85 -24.77 20.79 -14.79
N THR A 86 -26.08 20.71 -14.56
CA THR A 86 -26.66 19.79 -13.56
C THR A 86 -26.38 18.33 -13.93
N MET A 87 -26.54 17.96 -15.20
CA MET A 87 -26.20 16.62 -15.70
C MET A 87 -24.70 16.34 -15.59
N ILE A 88 -23.86 17.30 -16.02
CA ILE A 88 -22.39 17.18 -15.92
C ILE A 88 -21.97 16.99 -14.47
N LYS A 89 -22.47 17.82 -13.55
CA LYS A 89 -22.24 17.73 -12.11
C LYS A 89 -22.56 16.35 -11.56
N ALA A 90 -23.73 15.80 -11.90
CA ALA A 90 -24.12 14.48 -11.43
C ALA A 90 -23.11 13.40 -11.85
N ASN A 91 -22.68 13.44 -13.12
CA ASN A 91 -21.69 12.50 -13.66
C ASN A 91 -20.31 12.66 -12.99
N VAL A 92 -19.79 13.88 -12.92
CA VAL A 92 -18.46 14.11 -12.33
C VAL A 92 -18.47 13.86 -10.82
N ARG A 93 -19.58 14.14 -10.12
CA ARG A 93 -19.73 13.81 -8.70
C ARG A 93 -19.73 12.29 -8.48
N ALA A 94 -20.44 11.53 -9.31
CA ALA A 94 -20.43 10.08 -9.21
C ALA A 94 -19.02 9.51 -9.38
N LYS A 95 -18.24 10.05 -10.33
CA LYS A 95 -16.84 9.67 -10.55
C LYS A 95 -15.92 10.10 -9.41
N TYR A 96 -16.06 11.34 -8.94
CA TYR A 96 -15.38 11.81 -7.74
C TYR A 96 -15.61 10.87 -6.56
N LEU A 97 -16.88 10.53 -6.28
CA LEU A 97 -17.25 9.61 -5.21
C LEU A 97 -16.65 8.21 -5.43
N GLN A 98 -16.66 7.70 -6.66
CA GLN A 98 -16.06 6.42 -7.00
C GLN A 98 -14.56 6.37 -6.62
N TYR A 99 -13.79 7.40 -6.94
CA TYR A 99 -12.34 7.40 -6.68
C TYR A 99 -12.00 7.75 -5.23
N VAL A 100 -12.67 8.76 -4.66
CA VAL A 100 -12.43 9.14 -3.25
C VAL A 100 -12.92 8.04 -2.30
N SER A 101 -13.88 7.20 -2.69
CA SER A 101 -14.31 6.04 -1.89
C SER A 101 -13.32 4.85 -1.93
N ASN A 102 -12.08 5.07 -2.38
CA ASN A 102 -11.00 4.10 -2.28
C ASN A 102 -9.84 4.67 -1.45
N PRO A 103 -9.03 3.83 -0.77
CA PRO A 103 -7.82 4.27 -0.09
C PRO A 103 -6.83 4.94 -1.06
N LEU A 104 -6.34 6.12 -0.70
CA LEU A 104 -5.33 6.86 -1.47
C LEU A 104 -3.94 6.60 -0.89
N SER A 105 -3.44 5.37 -1.05
CA SER A 105 -2.21 4.91 -0.40
C SER A 105 -1.17 4.43 -1.41
N PRO A 106 0.14 4.61 -1.13
CA PRO A 106 1.23 3.97 -1.88
C PRO A 106 1.45 2.48 -1.55
N TYR A 107 0.95 2.00 -0.42
CA TYR A 107 1.21 0.64 0.07
C TYR A 107 -0.04 -0.06 0.61
N PRO A 108 -0.40 -1.24 0.05
CA PRO A 108 0.05 -1.75 -1.24
C PRO A 108 -0.27 -0.74 -2.36
N PRO A 109 0.49 -0.74 -3.47
CA PRO A 109 0.22 0.18 -4.57
C PRO A 109 -1.21 -0.05 -5.09
N PRO A 110 -1.94 1.03 -5.40
CA PRO A 110 -3.29 0.90 -5.93
C PRO A 110 -3.22 0.31 -7.34
N LYS A 111 -4.32 -0.31 -7.77
CA LYS A 111 -4.48 -0.68 -9.18
C LYS A 111 -4.47 0.60 -10.02
N GLU A 112 -3.77 0.58 -11.15
CA GLU A 112 -3.75 1.71 -12.07
C GLU A 112 -5.19 2.00 -12.55
N PRO A 113 -5.69 3.25 -12.41
CA PRO A 113 -6.99 3.64 -12.92
C PRO A 113 -7.10 3.41 -14.44
N GLY A 114 -8.21 2.81 -14.87
CA GLY A 114 -8.49 2.57 -16.30
C GLY A 114 -8.94 3.82 -17.08
N GLU A 115 -9.31 4.91 -16.38
CA GLU A 115 -9.75 6.16 -17.01
C GLU A 115 -8.62 7.21 -17.11
N ASP A 116 -8.75 8.16 -18.05
CA ASP A 116 -7.85 9.30 -18.18
C ASP A 116 -8.33 10.52 -17.39
N SER A 117 -7.40 11.21 -16.73
CA SER A 117 -7.67 12.45 -15.99
C SER A 117 -7.98 13.63 -16.90
N ARG A 118 -7.50 13.59 -18.15
CA ARG A 118 -7.57 14.71 -19.10
C ARG A 118 -8.98 15.24 -19.31
N GLY A 119 -9.94 14.34 -19.54
CA GLY A 119 -11.34 14.71 -19.77
C GLY A 119 -11.93 15.52 -18.62
N TYR A 120 -11.54 15.22 -17.37
CA TYR A 120 -12.01 15.96 -16.20
C TYR A 120 -11.44 17.38 -16.12
N PHE A 121 -10.16 17.57 -16.47
CA PHE A 121 -9.57 18.91 -16.52
C PHE A 121 -10.11 19.76 -17.68
N GLU A 122 -10.34 19.14 -18.85
CA GLU A 122 -10.96 19.81 -20.00
C GLU A 122 -12.42 20.18 -19.70
N GLU A 123 -13.16 19.32 -19.01
CA GLU A 123 -14.52 19.62 -18.57
C GLU A 123 -14.52 20.80 -17.59
N ALA A 124 -13.66 20.78 -16.55
CA ALA A 124 -13.55 21.89 -15.61
C ALA A 124 -13.29 23.24 -16.31
N LEU A 125 -12.44 23.25 -17.34
CA LEU A 125 -12.20 24.44 -18.16
C LEU A 125 -13.43 24.93 -18.90
N LYS A 126 -14.20 24.03 -19.54
CA LYS A 126 -15.46 24.40 -20.21
C LYS A 126 -16.39 25.09 -19.23
N ILE A 127 -16.61 24.48 -18.07
CA ILE A 127 -17.48 25.03 -17.02
C ILE A 127 -16.96 26.38 -16.50
N GLN A 128 -15.65 26.58 -16.41
CA GLN A 128 -15.07 27.86 -16.00
C GLN A 128 -15.40 29.00 -16.98
N THR A 129 -15.52 28.74 -18.28
CA THR A 129 -15.80 29.79 -19.29
C THR A 129 -17.20 30.42 -19.20
N ILE A 130 -18.15 29.75 -18.55
CA ILE A 130 -19.53 30.22 -18.37
C ILE A 130 -19.81 30.76 -16.97
N ARG A 131 -18.78 30.87 -16.12
CA ARG A 131 -18.92 31.31 -14.73
C ARG A 131 -19.60 32.68 -14.61
N GLU A 132 -19.38 33.58 -15.56
CA GLU A 132 -19.96 34.93 -15.58
C GLU A 132 -21.49 34.97 -15.80
N PHE A 133 -22.09 33.87 -16.24
CA PHE A 133 -23.55 33.73 -16.37
C PHE A 133 -24.21 33.29 -15.07
N ALA A 134 -23.46 32.71 -14.14
CA ALA A 134 -23.94 32.27 -12.84
C ALA A 134 -24.00 33.46 -11.87
N VAL A 135 -25.10 34.22 -11.94
CA VAL A 135 -25.23 35.49 -11.22
C VAL A 135 -25.81 35.37 -9.81
N SER A 136 -26.52 34.29 -9.49
CA SER A 136 -27.03 34.02 -8.14
C SER A 136 -26.06 33.14 -7.35
N GLU A 137 -26.16 33.17 -6.02
CA GLU A 137 -25.31 32.32 -5.15
C GLU A 137 -25.48 30.83 -5.44
N ASP A 138 -26.72 30.37 -5.67
CA ASP A 138 -27.01 28.97 -5.99
C ASP A 138 -26.43 28.56 -7.35
N ASP A 139 -26.50 29.44 -8.35
CA ASP A 139 -25.93 29.19 -9.67
C ASP A 139 -24.40 29.16 -9.60
N ALA A 140 -23.80 30.10 -8.86
CA ALA A 140 -22.35 30.14 -8.65
C ALA A 140 -21.87 28.89 -7.90
N LYS A 141 -22.62 28.45 -6.89
CA LYS A 141 -22.37 27.20 -6.17
C LYS A 141 -22.43 25.99 -7.10
N LEU A 142 -23.44 25.89 -7.96
CA LEU A 142 -23.55 24.81 -8.94
C LEU A 142 -22.31 24.75 -9.86
N VAL A 143 -21.90 25.89 -10.41
CA VAL A 143 -20.70 26.01 -11.27
C VAL A 143 -19.44 25.63 -10.50
N ASN A 144 -19.24 26.21 -9.32
CA ASN A 144 -18.04 25.98 -8.51
C ASN A 144 -17.92 24.52 -8.06
N GLU A 145 -19.02 23.90 -7.61
CA GLU A 145 -19.03 22.48 -7.24
C GLU A 145 -18.70 21.58 -8.43
N THR A 146 -19.20 21.92 -9.63
CA THR A 146 -18.90 21.15 -10.86
C THR A 146 -17.43 21.23 -11.23
N ILE A 147 -16.83 22.43 -11.14
CA ILE A 147 -15.38 22.64 -11.36
C ILE A 147 -14.57 21.87 -10.32
N PHE A 148 -14.96 21.96 -9.05
CA PHE A 148 -14.33 21.26 -7.93
C PHE A 148 -14.32 19.75 -8.14
N PHE A 149 -15.49 19.13 -8.39
CA PHE A 149 -15.58 17.68 -8.59
C PHE A 149 -14.73 17.23 -9.79
N SER A 150 -14.75 18.00 -10.87
CA SER A 150 -13.98 17.70 -12.08
C SER A 150 -12.46 17.75 -11.81
N ASN A 151 -11.95 18.88 -11.30
CA ASN A 151 -10.51 19.03 -11.01
C ASN A 151 -10.02 18.01 -9.98
N THR A 152 -10.76 17.84 -8.89
CA THR A 152 -10.38 16.90 -7.81
C THR A 152 -10.36 15.46 -8.31
N THR A 153 -11.32 15.06 -9.16
CA THR A 153 -11.29 13.74 -9.79
C THR A 153 -10.07 13.56 -10.68
N GLY A 154 -9.75 14.56 -11.51
CA GLY A 154 -8.56 14.53 -12.37
C GLY A 154 -7.26 14.38 -11.57
N TYR A 155 -7.12 15.14 -10.48
CA TYR A 155 -5.98 15.03 -9.58
C TYR A 155 -5.92 13.68 -8.85
N ILE A 156 -7.03 13.18 -8.31
CA ILE A 156 -7.05 11.87 -7.62
C ILE A 156 -6.68 10.73 -8.59
N ILE A 157 -7.17 10.75 -9.83
CA ILE A 157 -6.79 9.75 -10.85
C ILE A 157 -5.29 9.80 -11.12
N ASN A 158 -4.72 10.99 -11.30
CA ASN A 158 -3.28 11.14 -11.49
C ASN A 158 -2.48 10.69 -10.27
N ALA A 159 -2.95 10.99 -9.06
CA ALA A 159 -2.33 10.53 -7.82
C ALA A 159 -2.30 8.99 -7.76
N LEU A 160 -3.43 8.32 -8.03
CA LEU A 160 -3.51 6.86 -8.05
C LEU A 160 -2.61 6.25 -9.14
N LYS A 161 -2.55 6.85 -10.34
CA LYS A 161 -1.61 6.42 -11.40
C LYS A 161 -0.16 6.55 -10.95
N ALA A 162 0.20 7.67 -10.31
CA ALA A 162 1.55 7.89 -9.80
C ALA A 162 1.90 6.89 -8.69
N LEU A 163 1.02 6.69 -7.71
CA LEU A 163 1.19 5.73 -6.61
C LEU A 163 1.33 4.29 -7.13
N SER A 164 0.59 3.90 -8.18
CA SER A 164 0.72 2.56 -8.79
C SER A 164 2.12 2.27 -9.36
N LYS A 165 2.90 3.33 -9.63
CA LYS A 165 4.27 3.29 -10.17
C LYS A 165 5.32 3.73 -9.15
N TYR A 166 4.95 3.91 -7.88
CA TYR A 166 5.80 4.46 -6.82
C TYR A 166 6.36 5.87 -7.11
N ASP A 167 5.69 6.66 -7.98
CA ASP A 167 6.03 8.06 -8.18
C ASP A 167 5.41 8.93 -7.07
N ILE A 168 6.06 8.88 -5.89
CA ILE A 168 5.59 9.55 -4.67
C ILE A 168 5.53 11.07 -4.84
N LYS A 169 6.45 11.67 -5.61
CA LYS A 169 6.51 13.13 -5.80
C LYS A 169 5.33 13.62 -6.64
N SER A 170 5.05 12.98 -7.77
CA SER A 170 3.87 13.32 -8.58
C SER A 170 2.57 13.04 -7.81
N ALA A 171 2.51 11.94 -7.03
CA ALA A 171 1.35 11.64 -6.20
C ALA A 171 1.09 12.74 -5.16
N LEU A 172 2.12 13.20 -4.46
CA LEU A 172 2.02 14.28 -3.47
C LEU A 172 1.45 15.55 -4.09
N LYS A 173 2.04 15.98 -5.21
CA LYS A 173 1.60 17.19 -5.93
C LYS A 173 0.12 17.13 -6.32
N ASN A 174 -0.35 15.98 -6.81
CA ASN A 174 -1.76 15.82 -7.13
C ASN A 174 -2.66 15.86 -5.89
N VAL A 175 -2.27 15.23 -4.77
CA VAL A 175 -3.07 15.26 -3.54
C VAL A 175 -3.14 16.67 -2.96
N GLU A 176 -2.04 17.44 -3.01
CA GLU A 176 -2.02 18.85 -2.61
C GLU A 176 -3.00 19.69 -3.45
N GLU A 177 -2.99 19.51 -4.76
CA GLU A 177 -3.84 20.27 -5.69
C GLU A 177 -5.30 19.85 -5.60
N ALA A 178 -5.57 18.56 -5.33
CA ALA A 178 -6.89 18.07 -4.96
C ALA A 178 -7.38 18.74 -3.67
N LEU A 179 -6.57 18.77 -2.61
CA LEU A 179 -6.90 19.39 -1.33
C LEU A 179 -7.17 20.90 -1.47
N ASN A 180 -6.34 21.61 -2.24
CA ASN A 180 -6.48 23.04 -2.50
C ASN A 180 -7.73 23.38 -3.33
N SER A 181 -8.20 22.42 -4.14
CA SER A 181 -9.43 22.58 -4.94
C SER A 181 -10.70 22.42 -4.12
N ILE A 182 -10.63 21.89 -2.89
CA ILE A 182 -11.81 21.67 -2.05
C ILE A 182 -12.29 23.00 -1.43
N PRO A 183 -13.59 23.34 -1.53
CA PRO A 183 -14.16 24.54 -0.91
C PRO A 183 -13.96 24.61 0.61
N SER A 184 -13.93 25.82 1.17
CA SER A 184 -13.72 26.07 2.61
C SER A 184 -14.95 25.90 3.49
N GLU A 185 -16.10 25.52 2.93
CA GLU A 185 -17.31 25.30 3.73
C GLU A 185 -17.16 24.09 4.68
N SER A 186 -17.84 24.15 5.82
CA SER A 186 -17.80 23.11 6.87
C SER A 186 -18.27 21.74 6.36
N SER A 187 -19.13 21.70 5.35
CA SER A 187 -19.57 20.45 4.71
C SER A 187 -18.43 19.64 4.09
N TYR A 188 -17.27 20.25 3.84
CA TYR A 188 -16.10 19.60 3.25
C TYR A 188 -14.97 19.35 4.26
N GLU A 189 -15.17 19.65 5.55
CA GLU A 189 -14.10 19.53 6.57
C GLU A 189 -13.52 18.12 6.64
N LEU A 190 -14.36 17.09 6.64
CA LEU A 190 -13.91 15.70 6.81
C LEU A 190 -13.10 15.19 5.62
N VAL A 191 -13.48 15.55 4.39
CA VAL A 191 -12.68 15.19 3.22
C VAL A 191 -11.37 15.95 3.17
N LYS A 192 -11.34 17.22 3.61
CA LYS A 192 -10.09 17.98 3.76
C LYS A 192 -9.17 17.36 4.78
N LEU A 193 -9.69 16.98 5.95
CA LEU A 193 -8.92 16.32 6.99
C LEU A 193 -8.34 15.00 6.48
N ARG A 194 -9.14 14.20 5.78
CA ARG A 194 -8.69 12.96 5.15
C ARG A 194 -7.58 13.19 4.12
N LEU A 195 -7.78 14.08 3.14
CA LEU A 195 -6.75 14.36 2.13
C LEU A 195 -5.49 14.99 2.75
N ASN A 196 -5.62 15.74 3.84
CA ASN A 196 -4.46 16.24 4.58
C ASN A 196 -3.70 15.10 5.30
N ALA A 197 -4.40 14.11 5.84
CA ALA A 197 -3.78 12.90 6.40
C ALA A 197 -3.04 12.11 5.31
N VAL A 198 -3.69 11.86 4.16
CA VAL A 198 -3.08 11.22 2.97
C VAL A 198 -1.84 11.98 2.51
N LYS A 199 -1.95 13.30 2.33
CA LYS A 199 -0.82 14.17 1.97
C LYS A 199 0.34 13.96 2.93
N THR A 200 0.07 13.95 4.24
CA THR A 200 1.09 13.80 5.28
C THR A 200 1.80 12.44 5.21
N VAL A 201 1.07 11.35 4.92
CA VAL A 201 1.67 10.02 4.67
C VAL A 201 2.62 10.06 3.47
N ILE A 202 2.18 10.64 2.34
CA ILE A 202 2.99 10.72 1.12
C ILE A 202 4.18 11.66 1.32
N SER A 203 4.03 12.74 2.08
CA SER A 203 5.12 13.63 2.47
C SER A 203 6.16 12.90 3.33
N ALA A 204 5.74 12.06 4.28
CA ALA A 204 6.65 11.25 5.08
C ALA A 204 7.55 10.37 4.19
N LEU A 205 6.96 9.70 3.19
CA LEU A 205 7.71 8.92 2.22
C LEU A 205 8.67 9.77 1.37
N THR A 206 8.21 10.93 0.91
CA THR A 206 9.05 11.87 0.16
C THR A 206 10.30 12.24 0.96
N GLN A 207 10.15 12.49 2.27
CA GLN A 207 11.28 12.77 3.15
C GLN A 207 12.24 11.57 3.30
N ILE A 208 11.78 10.32 3.20
CA ILE A 208 12.68 9.16 3.14
C ILE A 208 13.49 9.19 1.83
N TYR A 209 12.85 9.45 0.68
CA TYR A 209 13.54 9.56 -0.61
C TYR A 209 14.57 10.71 -0.64
N ASP A 210 14.27 11.80 0.06
CA ASP A 210 15.16 12.95 0.21
C ASP A 210 16.18 12.76 1.37
N ARG A 211 16.25 11.56 1.97
CA ARG A 211 17.16 11.17 3.07
C ARG A 211 16.99 11.98 4.38
N ASN A 212 15.87 12.68 4.53
CA ASN A 212 15.48 13.37 5.75
C ASN A 212 14.63 12.47 6.65
N THR A 213 15.25 11.41 7.18
CA THR A 213 14.54 10.36 7.92
C THR A 213 13.91 10.82 9.23
N ASN A 214 14.47 11.83 9.89
CA ASN A 214 13.89 12.40 11.12
C ASN A 214 12.55 13.13 10.84
N ALA A 215 12.50 13.93 9.76
CA ALA A 215 11.25 14.55 9.33
C ALA A 215 10.23 13.50 8.87
N ALA A 216 10.68 12.43 8.21
CA ALA A 216 9.81 11.32 7.81
C ALA A 216 9.11 10.67 9.00
N VAL A 217 9.83 10.35 10.09
CA VAL A 217 9.24 9.79 11.32
C VAL A 217 8.23 10.74 11.93
N SER A 218 8.57 12.03 12.02
CA SER A 218 7.69 13.05 12.58
C SER A 218 6.38 13.17 11.80
N LEU A 219 6.47 13.26 10.47
CA LEU A 219 5.31 13.33 9.59
C LEU A 219 4.48 12.05 9.64
N ALA A 220 5.11 10.87 9.66
CA ALA A 220 4.38 9.61 9.76
C ALA A 220 3.58 9.55 11.06
N LYS A 221 4.15 9.99 12.18
CA LYS A 221 3.42 10.10 13.45
C LYS A 221 2.26 11.09 13.37
N THR A 222 2.48 12.29 12.83
CA THR A 222 1.42 13.28 12.61
C THR A 222 0.28 12.73 11.76
N SER A 223 0.57 11.92 10.74
CA SER A 223 -0.47 11.30 9.91
C SER A 223 -1.35 10.33 10.69
N ILE A 224 -0.79 9.55 11.62
CA ILE A 224 -1.54 8.66 12.52
C ILE A 224 -2.46 9.49 13.43
N ASP A 225 -1.96 10.61 13.97
CA ASP A 225 -2.75 11.52 14.81
C ASP A 225 -3.94 12.11 14.04
N LEU A 226 -3.72 12.53 12.78
CA LEU A 226 -4.79 13.01 11.89
C LEU A 226 -5.83 11.91 11.60
N TYR A 227 -5.40 10.67 11.38
CA TYR A 227 -6.34 9.55 11.20
C TYR A 227 -7.10 9.20 12.47
N ASN A 228 -6.50 9.32 13.65
CA ASN A 228 -7.19 9.16 14.93
C ASN A 228 -8.26 10.25 15.11
N GLU A 229 -7.94 11.50 14.81
CA GLU A 229 -8.91 12.60 14.81
C GLU A 229 -10.07 12.32 13.84
N LEU A 230 -9.74 11.91 12.62
CA LEU A 230 -10.73 11.60 11.58
C LEU A 230 -11.64 10.42 11.98
N MET A 231 -11.10 9.36 12.58
CA MET A 231 -11.90 8.22 13.08
C MET A 231 -12.90 8.64 14.16
N ASN A 232 -12.50 9.57 15.04
CA ASN A 232 -13.38 10.10 16.08
C ASN A 232 -14.53 10.93 15.47
N LYS A 233 -14.22 11.78 14.47
CA LYS A 233 -15.22 12.63 13.80
C LYS A 233 -16.16 11.86 12.86
N THR A 234 -15.70 10.76 12.26
CA THR A 234 -16.48 9.95 11.30
C THR A 234 -17.38 8.92 11.96
N SER A 235 -17.23 8.66 13.27
CA SER A 235 -18.05 7.70 14.00
C SER A 235 -19.55 8.08 14.10
N SER A 236 -19.89 9.35 13.85
CA SER A 236 -21.25 9.90 13.92
C SER A 236 -21.84 10.31 12.56
N THR A 237 -21.07 10.22 11.46
CA THR A 237 -21.44 10.82 10.18
C THR A 237 -21.26 9.83 9.03
N ILE A 238 -22.30 9.64 8.21
CA ILE A 238 -22.24 8.82 7.00
C ILE A 238 -21.88 9.74 5.82
N LEU A 239 -20.59 9.88 5.54
CA LEU A 239 -20.09 10.55 4.33
C LEU A 239 -19.31 9.54 3.46
N PRO A 240 -19.70 9.32 2.20
CA PRO A 240 -18.96 8.44 1.29
C PRO A 240 -17.46 8.81 1.19
N GLU A 241 -17.15 10.11 1.18
CA GLU A 241 -15.80 10.66 1.03
C GLU A 241 -14.88 10.41 2.23
N ALA A 242 -15.45 10.11 3.39
CA ALA A 242 -14.72 9.90 4.64
C ALA A 242 -15.35 8.77 5.46
N ASN A 243 -15.75 7.68 4.79
CA ASN A 243 -16.38 6.57 5.50
C ASN A 243 -15.36 5.81 6.37
N LYS A 244 -15.84 5.31 7.51
CA LYS A 244 -15.01 4.67 8.54
C LYS A 244 -14.14 3.52 8.01
N GLY A 245 -14.66 2.70 7.10
CA GLY A 245 -13.93 1.54 6.57
C GLY A 245 -12.68 1.95 5.78
N ILE A 246 -12.79 2.98 4.94
CA ILE A 246 -11.63 3.51 4.20
C ILE A 246 -10.63 4.16 5.15
N VAL A 247 -11.13 4.97 6.10
CA VAL A 247 -10.28 5.68 7.06
C VAL A 247 -9.48 4.68 7.92
N GLU A 248 -10.10 3.57 8.32
CA GLU A 248 -9.41 2.49 9.04
C GLU A 248 -8.30 1.85 8.21
N ILE A 249 -8.55 1.58 6.92
CA ILE A 249 -7.54 1.05 5.99
C ILE A 249 -6.38 2.04 5.83
N GLU A 250 -6.66 3.33 5.64
CA GLU A 250 -5.63 4.35 5.49
C GLU A 250 -4.82 4.57 6.79
N LYS A 251 -5.47 4.45 7.95
CA LYS A 251 -4.79 4.47 9.25
C LYS A 251 -3.82 3.30 9.41
N ILE A 252 -4.25 2.07 9.08
CA ILE A 252 -3.40 0.87 9.08
C ILE A 252 -2.13 1.10 8.25
N ILE A 253 -2.28 1.75 7.11
CA ILE A 253 -1.19 2.09 6.21
C ILE A 253 -0.28 3.15 6.85
N ALA A 254 -0.84 4.21 7.46
CA ALA A 254 -0.06 5.23 8.16
C ALA A 254 0.79 4.61 9.30
N GLU A 255 0.23 3.67 10.05
CA GLU A 255 0.96 2.91 11.09
C GLU A 255 2.11 2.08 10.50
N ALA A 256 1.87 1.43 9.35
CA ALA A 256 2.92 0.71 8.65
C ALA A 256 4.03 1.64 8.13
N ILE A 257 3.66 2.83 7.61
CA ILE A 257 4.61 3.85 7.15
C ILE A 257 5.43 4.41 8.30
N TYR A 258 4.83 4.58 9.48
CA TYR A 258 5.59 4.95 10.68
C TYR A 258 6.66 3.90 11.02
N ASN A 259 6.32 2.61 11.00
CA ASN A 259 7.30 1.55 11.23
C ASN A 259 8.44 1.58 10.17
N ILE A 260 8.11 1.85 8.91
CA ILE A 260 9.10 1.98 7.81
C ILE A 260 9.97 3.22 7.98
N ALA A 261 9.39 4.37 8.34
CA ALA A 261 10.11 5.61 8.54
C ALA A 261 11.08 5.49 9.73
N ASP A 262 10.63 4.87 10.82
CA ASP A 262 11.43 4.63 12.02
C ASP A 262 12.57 3.63 11.75
N ALA A 263 12.29 2.55 11.01
CA ALA A 263 13.32 1.64 10.53
C ALA A 263 14.35 2.37 9.63
N SER A 264 13.87 3.22 8.72
CA SER A 264 14.71 4.03 7.81
C SER A 264 15.60 5.00 8.58
N HIS A 265 15.05 5.64 9.62
CA HIS A 265 15.80 6.51 10.51
C HIS A 265 16.88 5.75 11.27
N ARG A 266 16.55 4.58 11.82
CA ARG A 266 17.54 3.72 12.49
C ARG A 266 18.65 3.27 11.54
N TYR A 267 18.31 2.89 10.32
CA TYR A 267 19.28 2.45 9.30
C TYR A 267 20.20 3.60 8.88
N PHE A 268 19.65 4.80 8.70
CA PHE A 268 20.40 5.99 8.34
C PHE A 268 21.33 6.46 9.46
N THR A 269 20.86 6.47 10.71
CA THR A 269 21.70 6.82 11.87
C THR A 269 22.83 5.82 12.12
N ALA A 270 22.69 4.58 11.64
CA ALA A 270 23.76 3.59 11.59
C ALA A 270 24.72 3.75 10.40
N GLY A 271 24.60 4.83 9.61
CA GLY A 271 25.50 5.17 8.51
C GLY A 271 25.16 4.51 7.17
N LYS A 272 23.96 3.94 7.00
CA LYS A 272 23.53 3.25 5.76
C LYS A 272 22.52 4.08 4.96
N ASP A 273 22.32 3.78 3.67
CA ASP A 273 21.39 4.55 2.83
C ASP A 273 19.92 4.11 3.08
N PRO A 274 19.02 4.99 3.56
CA PRO A 274 17.61 4.64 3.78
C PRO A 274 16.87 4.26 2.49
N LEU A 275 17.39 4.59 1.31
CA LEU A 275 16.77 4.15 0.05
C LEU A 275 16.86 2.64 -0.17
N GLU A 276 17.79 1.94 0.49
CA GLU A 276 17.84 0.48 0.45
C GLU A 276 16.60 -0.15 1.08
N ILE A 277 16.07 0.47 2.14
CA ILE A 277 14.81 0.07 2.77
C ILE A 277 13.64 0.30 1.81
N MET A 278 13.59 1.45 1.13
CA MET A 278 12.52 1.74 0.19
C MET A 278 12.51 0.77 -1.00
N LYS A 279 13.69 0.47 -1.56
CA LYS A 279 13.85 -0.53 -2.61
C LYS A 279 13.39 -1.93 -2.15
N TRP A 280 13.71 -2.29 -0.92
CA TRP A 280 13.23 -3.54 -0.33
C TRP A 280 11.70 -3.55 -0.22
N ILE A 281 11.09 -2.49 0.34
CA ILE A 281 9.64 -2.35 0.48
C ILE A 281 8.93 -2.47 -0.87
N GLU A 282 9.37 -1.73 -1.90
CA GLU A 282 8.80 -1.79 -3.25
C GLU A 282 8.86 -3.22 -3.84
N THR A 283 9.95 -3.93 -3.60
CA THR A 283 10.12 -5.31 -4.05
C THR A 283 9.21 -6.27 -3.26
N TYR A 284 9.14 -6.10 -1.94
CA TYR A 284 8.35 -6.91 -1.04
C TYR A 284 6.84 -6.76 -1.23
N MET A 285 6.35 -5.59 -1.64
CA MET A 285 4.91 -5.36 -1.87
C MET A 285 4.31 -6.31 -2.91
N LYS A 286 5.12 -6.82 -3.85
CA LYS A 286 4.69 -7.86 -4.80
C LYS A 286 4.41 -9.19 -4.10
N VAL A 287 5.26 -9.55 -3.13
CA VAL A 287 5.06 -10.72 -2.25
C VAL A 287 3.80 -10.54 -1.42
N TYR A 288 3.64 -9.36 -0.81
CA TYR A 288 2.46 -9.07 -0.01
C TYR A 288 1.15 -9.14 -0.83
N ALA A 289 1.14 -8.58 -2.04
CA ALA A 289 0.01 -8.72 -2.96
C ALA A 289 -0.31 -10.19 -3.27
N TRP A 290 0.72 -10.99 -3.58
CA TRP A 290 0.57 -12.42 -3.82
C TRP A 290 0.01 -13.16 -2.60
N LEU A 291 0.47 -12.85 -1.39
CA LEU A 291 -0.04 -13.45 -0.14
C LEU A 291 -1.52 -13.13 0.07
N ARG A 292 -1.94 -11.89 -0.21
CA ARG A 292 -3.34 -11.49 -0.11
C ARG A 292 -4.22 -12.25 -1.07
N GLU A 293 -3.79 -12.39 -2.33
CA GLU A 293 -4.54 -13.10 -3.37
C GLU A 293 -4.63 -14.61 -3.09
N ASN A 294 -3.53 -15.25 -2.69
CA ASN A 294 -3.47 -16.71 -2.57
C ASN A 294 -3.92 -17.24 -1.20
N TYR A 295 -3.86 -16.43 -0.15
CA TYR A 295 -4.24 -16.82 1.22
C TYR A 295 -5.43 -16.05 1.79
N GLY A 296 -6.01 -15.12 1.02
CA GLY A 296 -7.13 -14.27 1.46
C GLY A 296 -6.75 -13.36 2.62
N ARG A 297 -5.51 -12.84 2.63
CA ARG A 297 -4.99 -12.09 3.77
C ARG A 297 -5.51 -10.65 3.83
N PRO A 298 -5.86 -10.16 5.03
CA PRO A 298 -6.40 -8.82 5.21
C PRO A 298 -5.28 -7.76 5.16
N ILE A 299 -5.65 -6.49 4.93
CA ILE A 299 -4.68 -5.38 4.90
C ILE A 299 -4.04 -5.14 6.27
N GLN A 300 -4.75 -5.49 7.34
CA GLN A 300 -4.33 -5.42 8.75
C GLN A 300 -3.01 -6.16 9.01
N ASP A 301 -2.71 -7.23 8.25
CA ASP A 301 -1.46 -7.96 8.36
C ASP A 301 -0.22 -7.06 8.13
N LEU A 302 -0.38 -5.95 7.40
CA LEU A 302 0.69 -5.00 7.10
C LEU A 302 1.28 -4.36 8.36
N ILE A 303 0.50 -4.18 9.44
CA ILE A 303 0.99 -3.63 10.70
C ILE A 303 2.02 -4.57 11.32
N GLU A 304 1.66 -5.85 11.48
CA GLU A 304 2.55 -6.85 12.08
C GLU A 304 3.80 -7.05 11.21
N ILE A 305 3.63 -7.13 9.88
CA ILE A 305 4.73 -7.28 8.93
C ILE A 305 5.70 -6.08 9.03
N SER A 306 5.19 -4.85 8.97
CA SER A 306 6.02 -3.64 9.05
C SER A 306 6.69 -3.49 10.41
N TYR A 307 6.04 -3.90 11.49
CA TYR A 307 6.61 -3.91 12.83
C TYR A 307 7.75 -4.94 12.96
N ASN A 308 7.56 -6.15 12.44
CA ASN A 308 8.62 -7.16 12.40
C ASN A 308 9.78 -6.75 11.48
N PHE A 309 9.50 -6.07 10.38
CA PHE A 309 10.51 -5.45 9.53
C PHE A 309 11.33 -4.41 10.28
N LYS A 310 10.69 -3.53 11.05
CA LYS A 310 11.38 -2.57 11.92
C LYS A 310 12.31 -3.30 12.90
N LYS A 311 11.85 -4.34 13.59
CA LYS A 311 12.70 -5.15 14.49
C LYS A 311 13.89 -5.77 13.76
N PHE A 312 13.66 -6.29 12.56
CA PHE A 312 14.72 -6.82 11.70
C PHE A 312 15.79 -5.76 11.40
N VAL A 313 15.40 -4.54 11.01
CA VAL A 313 16.33 -3.43 10.74
C VAL A 313 17.10 -3.01 12.00
N TYR A 314 16.44 -3.00 13.15
CA TYR A 314 17.09 -2.79 14.44
C TYR A 314 18.16 -3.87 14.71
N GLY A 315 17.83 -5.15 14.46
CA GLY A 315 18.79 -6.26 14.49
C GLY A 315 19.99 -6.05 13.56
N LYS A 316 19.76 -5.51 12.36
CA LYS A 316 20.81 -5.22 11.35
C LYS A 316 21.70 -4.03 11.71
N THR A 317 21.30 -3.23 12.71
CA THR A 317 22.00 -2.02 13.16
C THR A 317 22.48 -2.16 14.61
N GLY A 318 22.69 -3.39 15.06
CA GLY A 318 23.31 -3.70 16.35
C GLY A 318 22.37 -3.79 17.54
N SER A 319 21.07 -3.51 17.40
CA SER A 319 20.10 -3.61 18.50
C SER A 319 19.66 -5.07 18.74
N PRO A 320 19.55 -5.55 20.00
CA PRO A 320 19.17 -6.91 20.32
C PRO A 320 17.64 -7.15 20.28
N GLU A 321 16.99 -6.77 19.18
CA GLU A 321 15.53 -6.79 18.99
C GLU A 321 15.01 -8.11 18.37
N ILE A 322 15.90 -9.01 17.98
CA ILE A 322 15.56 -10.26 17.30
C ILE A 322 16.20 -11.45 18.00
N SER A 323 15.55 -12.61 17.93
CA SER A 323 16.09 -13.85 18.47
C SER A 323 16.88 -14.59 17.38
N ILE A 324 18.17 -14.87 17.62
CA ILE A 324 19.07 -15.55 16.69
C ILE A 324 19.53 -16.87 17.28
N VAL A 325 19.56 -17.91 16.46
CA VAL A 325 20.13 -19.21 16.81
C VAL A 325 21.65 -19.19 16.72
N GLU A 326 22.33 -19.64 17.77
CA GLU A 326 23.80 -19.77 17.81
C GLU A 326 24.26 -20.91 16.89
N SER A 327 24.58 -20.57 15.64
CA SER A 327 25.14 -21.49 14.66
C SER A 327 25.90 -20.69 13.58
N SER A 328 26.68 -21.39 12.75
CA SER A 328 27.43 -20.75 11.68
C SER A 328 26.62 -20.69 10.38
N GLY A 329 26.62 -19.54 9.74
CA GLY A 329 26.06 -19.32 8.41
C GLY A 329 26.10 -17.84 8.06
N SER A 330 25.96 -17.52 6.78
CA SER A 330 26.02 -16.13 6.29
C SER A 330 24.65 -15.59 5.89
N ILE A 331 23.61 -16.43 5.94
CA ILE A 331 22.25 -16.13 5.48
C ILE A 331 21.27 -16.47 6.60
N TYR A 332 20.56 -15.48 7.11
CA TYR A 332 19.63 -15.66 8.22
C TYR A 332 18.19 -15.67 7.71
N ILE A 333 17.53 -16.82 7.89
CA ILE A 333 16.13 -17.02 7.50
C ILE A 333 15.25 -16.93 8.76
N PRO A 334 14.20 -16.09 8.76
CA PRO A 334 13.23 -16.05 9.84
C PRO A 334 12.30 -17.27 9.81
N PHE A 335 12.01 -17.80 11.00
CA PHE A 335 11.01 -18.84 11.24
C PHE A 335 10.10 -18.41 12.37
N HIS A 336 8.80 -18.58 12.17
CA HIS A 336 7.81 -18.58 13.24
C HIS A 336 7.91 -19.87 14.05
N ILE A 337 7.99 -19.73 15.37
CA ILE A 337 7.87 -20.84 16.32
C ILE A 337 6.39 -21.05 16.58
N ILE A 338 5.89 -22.23 16.23
CA ILE A 338 4.50 -22.60 16.45
C ILE A 338 4.43 -23.72 17.48
N ASP A 339 3.80 -23.44 18.60
CA ASP A 339 3.40 -24.46 19.56
C ASP A 339 2.16 -25.17 19.04
N CYS A 340 2.26 -26.47 18.80
CA CYS A 340 1.14 -27.30 18.38
C CYS A 340 0.79 -28.30 19.48
N ARG A 341 -0.51 -28.36 19.83
CA ARG A 341 -1.08 -29.38 20.72
C ARG A 341 -2.14 -30.13 19.96
N PHE A 342 -2.12 -31.46 20.07
CA PHE A 342 -3.15 -32.27 19.43
C PHE A 342 -3.49 -33.52 20.24
N SER A 343 -4.76 -33.91 20.16
CA SER A 343 -5.30 -35.11 20.78
C SER A 343 -5.50 -36.18 19.73
N TYR A 344 -5.19 -37.44 20.07
CA TYR A 344 -5.30 -38.56 19.15
C TYR A 344 -5.79 -39.85 19.83
N THR A 345 -6.28 -40.77 19.01
CA THR A 345 -6.80 -42.07 19.45
C THR A 345 -5.74 -43.17 19.31
N LYS A 346 -5.49 -43.89 20.41
CA LYS A 346 -4.63 -45.08 20.49
C LYS A 346 -5.49 -46.35 20.47
N GLY A 347 -4.97 -47.43 19.86
CA GLY A 347 -5.58 -48.76 19.88
C GLY A 347 -6.70 -48.96 18.84
N PHE A 348 -6.85 -50.20 18.36
CA PHE A 348 -7.86 -50.57 17.36
C PHE A 348 -9.17 -51.06 18.02
N ILE A 349 -9.05 -51.76 19.16
CA ILE A 349 -10.17 -52.40 19.88
C ILE A 349 -10.62 -51.55 21.08
N PHE A 350 -9.67 -51.03 21.87
CA PHE A 350 -9.94 -50.11 22.98
C PHE A 350 -9.35 -48.73 22.65
N LYS A 351 -10.18 -47.85 22.08
CA LYS A 351 -9.78 -46.48 21.74
C LYS A 351 -9.51 -45.69 23.02
N LYS A 352 -8.25 -45.35 23.27
CA LYS A 352 -7.84 -44.48 24.38
C LYS A 352 -7.37 -43.13 23.84
N GLY A 353 -7.89 -42.04 24.40
CA GLY A 353 -7.42 -40.69 24.09
C GLY A 353 -6.01 -40.45 24.64
N SER A 354 -5.22 -39.68 23.92
CA SER A 354 -3.92 -39.17 24.38
C SER A 354 -3.65 -37.82 23.76
N GLU A 355 -2.79 -37.03 24.40
CA GLU A 355 -2.37 -35.72 23.93
C GLU A 355 -0.88 -35.76 23.54
N SER A 356 -0.48 -34.91 22.61
CA SER A 356 0.91 -34.62 22.31
C SER A 356 1.09 -33.14 22.05
N ARG A 357 2.28 -32.65 22.43
CA ARG A 357 2.72 -31.29 22.19
C ARG A 357 4.01 -31.33 21.41
N ILE A 358 4.06 -30.56 20.33
CA ILE A 358 5.25 -30.41 19.49
C ILE A 358 5.48 -28.94 19.18
N THR A 359 6.75 -28.62 18.94
CA THR A 359 7.16 -27.32 18.41
C THR A 359 7.38 -27.47 16.91
N LEU A 360 6.79 -26.59 16.11
CA LEU A 360 6.98 -26.50 14.67
C LEU A 360 7.74 -25.23 14.34
N LEU A 361 8.57 -25.30 13.30
CA LEU A 361 9.20 -24.12 12.70
C LEU A 361 8.60 -23.90 11.32
N VAL A 362 8.01 -22.73 11.12
CA VAL A 362 7.40 -22.31 9.85
C VAL A 362 8.22 -21.18 9.26
N SER A 363 8.84 -21.40 8.10
CA SER A 363 9.64 -20.40 7.40
C SER A 363 8.79 -19.17 7.07
N SER A 364 9.31 -17.99 7.41
CA SER A 364 8.59 -16.73 7.21
C SER A 364 8.85 -16.09 5.85
N ILE A 365 9.53 -16.76 4.91
CA ILE A 365 9.87 -16.21 3.57
C ILE A 365 9.06 -16.83 2.43
N ILE A 366 7.80 -17.21 2.68
CA ILE A 366 6.87 -17.72 1.66
C ILE A 366 6.59 -16.63 0.61
N PRO A 367 6.48 -16.95 -0.71
CA PRO A 367 6.42 -18.29 -1.34
C PRO A 367 7.76 -18.93 -1.71
N TYR A 368 8.88 -18.43 -1.19
CA TYR A 368 10.20 -18.80 -1.70
C TYR A 368 10.75 -20.13 -1.17
N VAL A 369 9.95 -20.88 -0.40
CA VAL A 369 10.31 -22.17 0.19
C VAL A 369 9.26 -23.20 -0.19
N GLU A 370 9.72 -24.36 -0.69
CA GLU A 370 8.85 -25.44 -1.20
C GLU A 370 8.01 -26.06 -0.08
N ASN A 371 8.66 -26.43 1.03
CA ASN A 371 8.03 -26.94 2.24
C ASN A 371 8.31 -25.97 3.39
N PRO A 372 7.35 -25.07 3.71
CA PRO A 372 7.61 -24.02 4.68
C PRO A 372 7.67 -24.54 6.13
N VAL A 373 7.16 -25.74 6.42
CA VAL A 373 7.22 -26.34 7.76
C VAL A 373 8.36 -27.35 7.80
N ILE A 374 9.25 -27.25 8.78
CA ILE A 374 10.27 -28.28 9.02
C ILE A 374 9.57 -29.60 9.38
N ASP A 375 9.89 -30.67 8.66
CA ASP A 375 9.15 -31.93 8.73
C ASP A 375 9.43 -32.75 10.00
N VAL A 376 8.78 -32.39 11.10
CA VAL A 376 8.90 -33.09 12.38
C VAL A 376 8.04 -34.34 12.51
N LEU A 377 7.16 -34.61 11.53
CA LEU A 377 6.23 -35.74 11.51
C LEU A 377 6.56 -36.77 10.43
N GLY A 378 7.64 -36.59 9.67
CA GLY A 378 8.08 -37.54 8.63
C GLY A 378 7.11 -37.61 7.45
N LEU A 379 6.46 -36.50 7.09
CA LEU A 379 5.58 -36.46 5.92
C LEU A 379 6.36 -36.54 4.60
N GLU A 380 7.58 -36.02 4.53
CA GLU A 380 8.43 -36.01 3.33
C GLU A 380 9.10 -37.36 3.08
N SER A 381 9.48 -38.09 4.14
CA SER A 381 10.09 -39.42 4.03
C SER A 381 9.11 -40.53 3.61
N GLY A 382 7.82 -40.21 3.52
CA GLY A 382 6.76 -41.13 3.11
C GLY A 382 6.19 -42.00 4.23
N VAL A 383 6.92 -42.18 5.34
CA VAL A 383 6.48 -42.95 6.51
C VAL A 383 6.27 -41.99 7.69
N PRO A 384 5.01 -41.59 7.97
CA PRO A 384 4.74 -40.62 9.01
C PRO A 384 5.00 -41.25 10.39
N VAL A 385 5.52 -40.45 11.31
CA VAL A 385 5.84 -40.90 12.67
C VAL A 385 4.54 -41.13 13.42
N LYS A 386 4.31 -42.36 13.91
CA LYS A 386 3.09 -42.66 14.66
C LYS A 386 2.92 -41.67 15.82
N PRO A 387 1.69 -41.16 16.08
CA PRO A 387 1.46 -40.19 17.15
C PRO A 387 2.03 -40.56 18.51
N GLU A 388 2.04 -41.86 18.85
CA GLU A 388 2.59 -42.35 20.11
C GLU A 388 4.11 -42.17 20.26
N LYS A 389 4.84 -42.04 19.15
CA LYS A 389 6.31 -42.02 19.09
C LYS A 389 6.88 -40.67 18.63
N ILE A 390 6.02 -39.67 18.48
CA ILE A 390 6.41 -38.34 18.01
C ILE A 390 7.49 -37.73 18.92
N SER A 391 7.36 -37.83 20.24
CA SER A 391 8.36 -37.31 21.18
C SER A 391 9.74 -37.98 21.09
N GLU A 392 9.82 -39.17 20.51
CA GLU A 392 11.07 -39.92 20.32
C GLU A 392 11.73 -39.59 18.97
N TYR A 393 11.04 -38.84 18.09
CA TYR A 393 11.55 -38.57 16.75
C TYR A 393 12.74 -37.60 16.78
N PRO A 394 13.89 -37.93 16.17
CA PRO A 394 15.10 -37.12 16.28
C PRO A 394 14.92 -35.66 15.85
N ILE A 395 14.09 -35.41 14.82
CA ILE A 395 13.84 -34.06 14.31
C ILE A 395 13.13 -33.19 15.35
N ILE A 396 12.28 -33.75 16.22
CA ILE A 396 11.61 -32.99 17.28
C ILE A 396 12.60 -32.51 18.33
N ASN A 397 13.51 -33.37 18.75
CA ASN A 397 14.59 -32.99 19.67
C ASN A 397 15.49 -31.93 19.03
N LEU A 398 15.79 -32.07 17.75
CA LEU A 398 16.55 -31.06 17.00
C LEU A 398 15.84 -29.70 17.01
N VAL A 399 14.55 -29.63 16.65
CA VAL A 399 13.78 -28.39 16.64
C VAL A 399 13.72 -27.76 18.03
N ASN A 400 13.47 -28.55 19.07
CA ASN A 400 13.44 -28.03 20.44
C ASN A 400 14.80 -27.46 20.88
N ASN A 401 15.91 -28.10 20.50
CA ASN A 401 17.26 -27.61 20.78
C ASN A 401 17.58 -26.32 20.00
N VAL A 402 17.15 -26.22 18.75
CA VAL A 402 17.27 -25.01 17.93
C VAL A 402 16.56 -23.85 18.61
N VAL A 403 15.30 -24.05 19.00
CA VAL A 403 14.49 -23.02 19.65
C VAL A 403 15.07 -22.61 21.01
N SER A 404 15.50 -23.57 21.83
CA SER A 404 16.07 -23.27 23.16
C SER A 404 17.45 -22.59 23.10
N SER A 405 18.19 -22.77 22.00
CA SER A 405 19.48 -22.11 21.77
C SER A 405 19.35 -20.67 21.26
N ALA A 406 18.15 -20.23 20.85
CA ALA A 406 17.94 -18.89 20.34
C ALA A 406 18.08 -17.84 21.45
N LYS A 407 18.82 -16.75 21.18
CA LYS A 407 19.02 -15.65 22.12
C LYS A 407 18.72 -14.31 21.45
N ASN A 408 18.24 -13.35 22.22
CA ASN A 408 18.07 -11.99 21.73
C ASN A 408 19.44 -11.39 21.42
N SER A 409 19.64 -10.98 20.17
CA SER A 409 20.91 -10.51 19.66
C SER A 409 20.71 -9.63 18.43
N SER A 410 21.79 -9.05 17.92
CA SER A 410 21.86 -8.39 16.63
C SER A 410 22.48 -9.31 15.58
N PHE A 411 22.28 -9.00 14.30
CA PHE A 411 22.89 -9.78 13.23
C PHE A 411 24.42 -9.66 13.29
N PRO A 412 25.16 -10.76 13.12
CA PRO A 412 26.62 -10.70 13.08
C PRO A 412 27.11 -9.98 11.83
N GLY A 413 27.89 -8.91 12.01
CA GLY A 413 28.54 -8.16 10.93
C GLY A 413 27.61 -7.80 9.78
N ASP A 414 28.07 -8.00 8.55
CA ASP A 414 27.31 -7.76 7.32
C ASP A 414 26.54 -9.01 6.83
N SER A 415 26.15 -9.90 7.74
CA SER A 415 25.37 -11.09 7.39
C SER A 415 24.08 -10.73 6.67
N ARG A 416 23.68 -11.52 5.67
CA ARG A 416 22.45 -11.30 4.92
C ARG A 416 21.28 -11.83 5.73
N GLY A 417 20.22 -11.04 5.88
CA GLY A 417 19.02 -11.48 6.58
C GLY A 417 17.77 -11.14 5.78
N PHE A 418 16.72 -11.93 5.98
CA PHE A 418 15.41 -11.65 5.42
C PHE A 418 14.47 -11.22 6.53
N PRO A 419 13.74 -10.09 6.39
CA PRO A 419 12.64 -9.82 7.30
C PRO A 419 11.52 -10.86 7.08
N PRO A 420 10.67 -11.12 8.09
CA PRO A 420 9.56 -12.06 7.95
C PRO A 420 8.48 -11.48 7.04
N PHE A 421 8.06 -12.26 6.05
CA PHE A 421 7.06 -11.90 5.03
C PHE A 421 5.64 -12.27 5.44
N ILE A 422 5.47 -13.07 6.49
CA ILE A 422 4.16 -13.56 6.93
C ILE A 422 3.91 -13.21 8.39
N THR A 423 2.63 -13.04 8.73
CA THR A 423 2.17 -12.85 10.10
C THR A 423 2.11 -14.16 10.87
N ASN A 424 2.03 -14.05 12.19
CA ASN A 424 1.76 -15.15 13.13
C ASN A 424 0.53 -15.97 12.69
N VAL A 425 -0.57 -15.29 12.36
CA VAL A 425 -1.83 -15.93 11.97
C VAL A 425 -1.69 -16.73 10.67
N LEU A 426 -0.91 -16.23 9.70
CA LEU A 426 -0.65 -17.00 8.49
C LEU A 426 0.28 -18.20 8.77
N ALA A 427 1.29 -18.04 9.61
CA ALA A 427 2.17 -19.13 10.03
C ALA A 427 1.40 -20.26 10.76
N GLU A 428 0.48 -19.91 11.66
CA GLU A 428 -0.46 -20.84 12.32
C GLU A 428 -1.31 -21.59 11.28
N LYS A 429 -1.93 -20.87 10.33
CA LYS A 429 -2.72 -21.49 9.25
C LYS A 429 -1.90 -22.45 8.38
N ILE A 430 -0.61 -22.19 8.19
CA ILE A 430 0.30 -23.09 7.47
C ILE A 430 0.63 -24.33 8.31
N ALA A 431 0.86 -24.15 9.61
CA ALA A 431 1.05 -25.25 10.55
C ALA A 431 -0.21 -26.13 10.64
N ASP A 432 -1.40 -25.55 10.70
CA ASP A 432 -2.67 -26.30 10.70
C ASP A 432 -2.79 -27.19 9.46
N LYS A 433 -2.52 -26.65 8.27
CA LYS A 433 -2.49 -27.43 7.02
C LYS A 433 -1.46 -28.57 7.05
N TYR A 434 -0.33 -28.37 7.72
CA TYR A 434 0.67 -29.42 7.90
C TYR A 434 0.15 -30.54 8.81
N ILE A 435 -0.52 -30.19 9.91
CA ILE A 435 -1.15 -31.16 10.82
C ILE A 435 -2.32 -31.89 10.12
N GLU A 436 -3.13 -31.21 9.33
CA GLU A 436 -4.20 -31.83 8.52
C GLU A 436 -3.63 -32.88 7.56
N LYS A 437 -2.54 -32.55 6.84
CA LYS A 437 -1.84 -33.50 5.98
C LYS A 437 -1.31 -34.70 6.75
N ALA A 438 -0.77 -34.48 7.96
CA ALA A 438 -0.32 -35.56 8.82
C ALA A 438 -1.49 -36.45 9.27
N ASN A 439 -2.62 -35.84 9.65
CA ASN A 439 -3.80 -36.56 10.09
C ASN A 439 -4.36 -37.49 9.02
N ALA A 440 -4.41 -37.02 7.77
CA ALA A 440 -4.81 -37.86 6.64
C ALA A 440 -3.93 -39.11 6.53
N LYS A 441 -2.61 -38.98 6.71
CA LYS A 441 -1.70 -40.15 6.73
C LYS A 441 -1.87 -41.02 7.97
N TYR A 442 -2.30 -40.44 9.10
CA TYR A 442 -2.65 -41.19 10.31
C TYR A 442 -4.03 -41.85 10.26
N ARG A 443 -4.78 -41.71 9.16
CA ARG A 443 -6.17 -42.19 9.02
C ARG A 443 -7.10 -41.54 10.04
N ASP A 444 -7.02 -40.21 10.14
CA ASP A 444 -7.90 -39.37 10.95
C ASP A 444 -7.88 -39.70 12.45
N LYS A 445 -6.72 -40.15 12.94
CA LYS A 445 -6.52 -40.46 14.35
C LYS A 445 -6.42 -39.23 15.24
N ILE A 446 -6.00 -38.08 14.69
CA ILE A 446 -5.99 -36.79 15.38
C ILE A 446 -7.43 -36.26 15.39
N THR A 447 -7.98 -36.07 16.58
CA THR A 447 -9.36 -35.63 16.79
C THR A 447 -9.49 -34.12 17.02
N PHE A 448 -8.42 -33.51 17.54
CA PHE A 448 -8.35 -32.08 17.79
C PHE A 448 -6.90 -31.63 17.66
N ALA A 449 -6.67 -30.47 17.04
CA ALA A 449 -5.37 -29.81 17.01
C ALA A 449 -5.56 -28.31 17.23
N SER A 450 -4.61 -27.70 17.92
CA SER A 450 -4.48 -26.25 18.06
C SER A 450 -3.04 -25.83 17.83
N THR A 451 -2.87 -24.71 17.13
CA THR A 451 -1.58 -24.09 16.87
C THR A 451 -1.56 -22.68 17.43
N LYS A 452 -0.39 -22.24 17.89
CA LYS A 452 -0.16 -20.88 18.39
C LYS A 452 1.26 -20.43 18.10
N SER A 453 1.42 -19.29 17.44
CA SER A 453 2.71 -18.64 17.28
C SER A 453 3.21 -18.07 18.61
N THR A 454 4.46 -18.35 18.95
CA THR A 454 5.10 -17.91 20.20
C THR A 454 6.25 -16.92 19.97
N GLY A 455 6.72 -16.78 18.73
CA GLY A 455 7.76 -15.82 18.37
C GLY A 455 8.42 -16.11 17.03
N ILE A 456 9.40 -15.29 16.68
CA ILE A 456 10.20 -15.45 15.45
C ILE A 456 11.66 -15.64 15.87
N ILE A 457 12.31 -16.65 15.29
CA ILE A 457 13.75 -16.87 15.40
C ILE A 457 14.42 -16.78 14.04
N TYR A 458 15.65 -16.31 14.03
CA TYR A 458 16.50 -16.26 12.84
C TYR A 458 17.51 -17.39 12.91
N ILE A 459 17.48 -18.23 11.89
CA ILE A 459 18.33 -19.40 11.79
C ILE A 459 19.36 -19.15 10.67
N PRO A 460 20.67 -19.32 10.94
CA PRO A 460 21.71 -19.13 9.94
C PRO A 460 21.83 -20.33 8.99
N PHE A 461 22.04 -20.07 7.71
CA PHE A 461 22.22 -21.07 6.65
C PHE A 461 23.44 -20.74 5.80
N ILE A 462 23.90 -21.76 5.07
CA ILE A 462 24.92 -21.68 4.02
C ILE A 462 24.30 -22.19 2.72
N THR A 463 24.62 -21.57 1.60
CA THR A 463 24.19 -22.03 0.27
C THR A 463 24.89 -23.33 -0.07
N ARG A 464 24.13 -24.42 -0.26
CA ARG A 464 24.66 -25.69 -0.78
C ARG A 464 24.69 -25.67 -2.31
N ASN A 465 23.63 -25.15 -2.92
CA ASN A 465 23.52 -24.86 -4.35
C ASN A 465 22.47 -23.75 -4.57
N GLN A 466 22.17 -23.43 -5.83
CA GLN A 466 21.22 -22.34 -6.16
C GLN A 466 19.80 -22.53 -5.60
N ARG A 467 19.39 -23.73 -5.18
CA ARG A 467 18.03 -23.99 -4.66
C ARG A 467 17.99 -24.66 -3.29
N ILE A 468 19.13 -24.90 -2.66
CA ILE A 468 19.20 -25.58 -1.37
C ILE A 468 20.08 -24.76 -0.41
N LEU A 469 19.50 -24.39 0.71
CA LEU A 469 20.20 -23.82 1.85
C LEU A 469 20.36 -24.92 2.91
N ASN A 470 21.57 -25.09 3.43
CA ASN A 470 21.88 -26.05 4.48
C ASN A 470 22.14 -25.32 5.80
N ASN A 471 21.57 -25.82 6.88
CA ASN A 471 21.90 -25.40 8.23
C ASN A 471 22.76 -26.50 8.90
N LYS A 472 23.82 -26.09 9.61
CA LYS A 472 24.74 -27.03 10.27
C LYS A 472 24.12 -27.87 11.39
N LEU A 473 22.95 -27.48 11.89
CA LEU A 473 22.20 -28.23 12.91
C LEU A 473 21.43 -29.40 12.28
N GLY A 474 21.34 -29.51 10.94
CA GLY A 474 20.90 -30.74 10.27
C GLY A 474 19.56 -30.67 9.54
N PHE A 475 19.10 -29.49 9.14
CA PHE A 475 17.95 -29.35 8.22
C PHE A 475 18.30 -28.49 6.99
N ASP A 476 17.68 -28.86 5.87
CA ASP A 476 17.82 -28.18 4.58
C ASP A 476 16.53 -27.41 4.25
N LEU A 477 16.68 -26.26 3.59
CA LEU A 477 15.57 -25.54 2.96
C LEU A 477 15.69 -25.63 1.45
N LYS A 478 14.63 -26.11 0.80
CA LYS A 478 14.48 -26.10 -0.65
C LYS A 478 13.76 -24.83 -1.09
N LEU A 479 14.37 -24.09 -2.01
CA LEU A 479 13.86 -22.83 -2.52
C LEU A 479 13.04 -23.07 -3.80
N THR A 480 11.94 -22.34 -3.96
CA THR A 480 11.12 -22.35 -5.19
C THR A 480 11.72 -21.49 -6.31
N ILE A 481 12.69 -20.64 -5.97
CA ILE A 481 13.45 -19.79 -6.89
C ILE A 481 14.94 -19.94 -6.65
N ASP A 482 15.75 -19.51 -7.63
CA ASP A 482 17.20 -19.50 -7.48
C ASP A 482 17.62 -18.47 -6.42
N PHE A 483 18.62 -18.84 -5.62
CA PHE A 483 19.13 -18.07 -4.49
C PHE A 483 19.55 -16.65 -4.90
N ASN A 484 20.18 -16.50 -6.07
CA ASN A 484 20.56 -15.18 -6.61
C ASN A 484 19.35 -14.23 -6.80
N ASN A 485 18.17 -14.77 -7.06
CA ASN A 485 16.94 -13.97 -7.14
C ASN A 485 16.36 -13.71 -5.75
N LEU A 486 16.43 -14.69 -4.85
CA LEU A 486 15.96 -14.54 -3.47
C LEU A 486 16.74 -13.44 -2.73
N VAL A 487 18.07 -13.41 -2.86
CA VAL A 487 18.95 -12.44 -2.18
C VAL A 487 18.61 -10.98 -2.48
N LYS A 488 17.90 -10.68 -3.58
CA LYS A 488 17.40 -9.33 -3.87
C LYS A 488 16.39 -8.82 -2.84
N LEU A 489 15.81 -9.73 -2.04
CA LEU A 489 14.89 -9.46 -0.93
C LEU A 489 15.57 -9.50 0.45
N ALA A 490 16.88 -9.70 0.50
CA ALA A 490 17.67 -9.60 1.72
C ALA A 490 18.15 -8.17 1.92
N LEU A 491 18.37 -7.81 3.18
CA LEU A 491 19.02 -6.57 3.63
C LEU A 491 20.29 -6.87 4.42
#